data_AF-A0A222SQN5-F1
#
_entry.id   AF-A0A222SQN5-F1
#
_cell.length_a   1.000
_cell.length_b   1.000
_cell.length_c   1.000
_cell.angle_alpha   90.00
_cell.angle_beta   90.00
_cell.angle_gamma   90.00
#
_symmetry.space_group_name_H-M   'P 1'
#
loop_
_entity.id
_entity.type
_entity.pdbx_description
1 polymer ?
#
loop_
_entity_poly.entity_id
_entity_poly.type
_entity_poly.pdbx_seq_one_letter_code
_entity_poly.pdbx_strand_id
1 'polypeptide(L)'
;MTRSTERPAVTTSPTTDLDEATALRHQLAGQLAAAGHIRTPAVDQALRTVPRHAFAPEVPVHKAYANDIVATRHSDEGRITSSISAPWLQADMLEAARIQPGHRVLEIGSGGYNAALIAELVGPTGSVTTLDIDPAVTNRATRFLAQTGYDRVHVVTADAEHLPTGIVPEDGFDAILVTVDTWDLPWIDALAEGGRLVAPLRLQGYAWAIGFTMRDGALHSDEPLIVCGFVSMQGEGARNAIRRTVPGTGIHLSWEDGAPLSVDQLAPSPTREPTVTQTHVTVGGQEPFGALTLYLAGALPGFCRLSVDPDGENGVLNPPPKHWPGAAIVRGTSLAWLATKRIGDGDDGNGRYEFVVHGYGPHGHLAAQEMAEQVLHWQRNHRAALCPRITVHPLACGDPASTADGAHVFVKQHTRVAIDWPIIPGTAALHAHHNADQLGGRHDAALPLVEVREPRDHRSRSIIGAHLVLLRDGAVLLGKRHPNSAFAPSTWHLPAGHREDMESAVTCMVREAEEETGLRIPEGDLSLVHVLDLLDPGSTIPRIGLFFAPSRWEGEPLVREPECCTEWRFWPLDDLPEPTVEYTRVALDAISRGSLYAPMGWS
;
A
#
# COMPACT_ATOMS: atom_id res chain seq x y z
N MET A 1 70.91 -14.01 24.16
CA MET A 1 70.09 -14.29 22.97
C MET A 1 68.70 -14.68 23.44
N THR A 2 67.75 -13.76 23.42
CA THR A 2 66.32 -14.03 23.55
C THR A 2 65.64 -12.96 22.69
N ARG A 3 65.15 -13.39 21.52
CA ARG A 3 64.57 -12.51 20.50
C ARG A 3 63.17 -12.09 20.93
N SER A 4 62.97 -10.78 21.03
CA SER A 4 61.67 -10.12 21.00
C SER A 4 61.05 -10.26 19.61
N THR A 5 59.75 -10.55 19.55
CA THR A 5 58.95 -10.49 18.31
C THR A 5 57.72 -9.62 18.58
N GLU A 6 57.88 -8.32 18.40
CA GLU A 6 56.74 -7.41 18.18
C GLU A 6 56.18 -7.67 16.78
N ARG A 7 54.87 -7.86 16.68
CA ARG A 7 54.14 -7.82 15.40
C ARG A 7 54.03 -6.35 14.97
N PRO A 8 54.29 -6.00 13.70
CA PRO A 8 54.09 -4.65 13.23
C PRO A 8 52.60 -4.35 13.14
N ALA A 9 52.18 -3.24 13.75
CA ALA A 9 50.88 -2.64 13.50
C ALA A 9 50.84 -2.20 12.03
N VAL A 10 49.93 -2.79 11.26
CA VAL A 10 49.61 -2.34 9.90
C VAL A 10 48.81 -1.04 10.04
N THR A 11 49.50 0.09 9.98
CA THR A 11 48.87 1.39 9.71
C THR A 11 48.45 1.38 8.24
N THR A 12 47.14 1.20 7.99
CA THR A 12 46.53 1.46 6.68
C THR A 12 46.63 2.95 6.37
N SER A 13 47.09 3.28 5.17
CA SER A 13 47.20 4.67 4.70
C SER A 13 45.82 5.29 4.48
N PRO A 14 45.60 6.60 4.78
CA PRO A 14 44.31 7.27 4.61
C PRO A 14 43.77 7.29 3.17
N THR A 15 44.63 7.08 2.17
CA THR A 15 44.24 6.93 0.76
C THR A 15 43.51 5.61 0.49
N THR A 16 43.90 4.52 1.15
CA THR A 16 43.30 3.19 0.94
C THR A 16 41.88 3.13 1.47
N ASP A 17 41.61 3.79 2.61
CA ASP A 17 40.29 3.83 3.26
C ASP A 17 39.29 4.68 2.44
N LEU A 18 39.76 5.74 1.77
CA LEU A 18 38.92 6.57 0.89
C LEU A 18 38.51 5.83 -0.38
N ASP A 19 39.43 5.05 -0.96
CA ASP A 19 39.17 4.21 -2.13
C ASP A 19 38.19 3.06 -1.77
N GLU A 20 38.35 2.43 -0.60
CA GLU A 20 37.41 1.42 -0.08
C GLU A 20 36.02 2.01 0.16
N ALA A 21 35.94 3.16 0.84
CA ALA A 21 34.66 3.80 1.14
C ALA A 21 33.91 4.25 -0.12
N THR A 22 34.63 4.61 -1.19
CA THR A 22 34.03 4.95 -2.48
C THR A 22 33.52 3.70 -3.18
N ALA A 23 34.31 2.62 -3.21
CA ALA A 23 33.89 1.36 -3.80
C ALA A 23 32.62 0.80 -3.13
N LEU A 24 32.58 0.77 -1.79
CA LEU A 24 31.42 0.29 -1.02
C LEU A 24 30.17 1.13 -1.26
N ARG A 25 30.32 2.45 -1.40
CA ARG A 25 29.19 3.35 -1.73
C ARG A 25 28.59 3.02 -3.09
N HIS A 26 29.44 2.88 -4.11
CA HIS A 26 28.98 2.56 -5.45
C HIS A 26 28.38 1.17 -5.53
N GLN A 27 28.93 0.21 -4.78
CA GLN A 27 28.39 -1.13 -4.65
C GLN A 27 26.99 -1.10 -4.01
N LEU A 28 26.82 -0.41 -2.88
CA LEU A 28 25.52 -0.27 -2.21
C LEU A 28 24.49 0.35 -3.15
N ALA A 29 24.81 1.47 -3.81
CA ALA A 29 23.90 2.10 -4.77
C ALA A 29 23.53 1.14 -5.92
N GLY A 30 24.50 0.37 -6.45
CA GLY A 30 24.23 -0.67 -7.45
C GLY A 30 23.29 -1.78 -6.96
N GLN A 31 23.44 -2.22 -5.70
CA GLN A 31 22.56 -3.21 -5.08
C GLN A 31 21.14 -2.68 -4.91
N LEU A 32 20.98 -1.44 -4.45
CA LEU A 32 19.68 -0.79 -4.27
C LEU A 32 18.96 -0.57 -5.61
N ALA A 33 19.68 -0.17 -6.65
CA ALA A 33 19.14 -0.04 -7.99
C ALA A 33 18.70 -1.39 -8.58
N ALA A 34 19.53 -2.44 -8.42
CA ALA A 34 19.18 -3.79 -8.87
C ALA A 34 17.96 -4.37 -8.14
N ALA A 35 17.73 -3.98 -6.89
CA ALA A 35 16.56 -4.35 -6.10
C ALA A 35 15.33 -3.45 -6.34
N GLY A 36 15.43 -2.42 -7.19
CA GLY A 36 14.32 -1.54 -7.55
C GLY A 36 14.03 -0.38 -6.57
N HIS A 37 14.84 -0.21 -5.53
CA HIS A 37 14.69 0.90 -4.57
C HIS A 37 15.14 2.26 -5.12
N ILE A 38 16.06 2.24 -6.09
CA ILE A 38 16.48 3.43 -6.83
C ILE A 38 15.87 3.34 -8.23
N ARG A 39 15.07 4.33 -8.59
CA ARG A 39 14.24 4.41 -9.79
C ARG A 39 14.66 5.56 -10.71
N THR A 40 15.31 6.58 -10.18
CA THR A 40 15.71 7.78 -10.92
C THR A 40 17.22 8.03 -10.91
N PRO A 41 17.79 8.62 -11.99
CA PRO A 41 19.20 8.99 -12.03
C PRO A 41 19.61 9.99 -10.93
N ALA A 42 18.71 10.87 -10.53
CA ALA A 42 18.99 11.89 -9.50
C ALA A 42 19.23 11.26 -8.12
N VAL A 43 18.41 10.28 -7.71
CA VAL A 43 18.58 9.56 -6.45
C VAL A 43 19.81 8.65 -6.49
N ASP A 44 20.08 7.97 -7.61
CA ASP A 44 21.31 7.19 -7.80
C ASP A 44 22.56 8.07 -7.63
N GLN A 45 22.57 9.25 -8.28
CA GLN A 45 23.67 10.19 -8.18
C GLN A 45 23.86 10.69 -6.74
N ALA A 46 22.79 11.11 -6.06
CA ALA A 46 22.87 11.57 -4.68
C ALA A 46 23.48 10.51 -3.74
N LEU A 47 23.05 9.25 -3.85
CA LEU A 47 23.58 8.14 -3.05
C LEU A 47 25.05 7.81 -3.36
N ARG A 48 25.49 8.02 -4.61
CA ARG A 48 26.91 7.88 -5.02
C ARG A 48 27.76 9.08 -4.60
N THR A 49 27.18 10.27 -4.46
CA THR A 49 27.91 11.48 -4.07
C THR A 49 28.11 11.56 -2.55
N VAL A 50 27.06 11.34 -1.75
CA VAL A 50 27.10 11.63 -0.32
C VAL A 50 27.87 10.55 0.45
N PRO A 51 28.93 10.90 1.22
CA PRO A 51 29.73 9.95 1.99
C PRO A 51 29.01 9.47 3.26
N ARG A 52 28.15 8.45 3.16
CA ARG A 52 27.39 7.88 4.30
C ARG A 52 28.25 7.60 5.54
N HIS A 53 29.44 7.02 5.35
CA HIS A 53 30.40 6.72 6.43
C HIS A 53 30.87 7.97 7.20
N ALA A 54 30.91 9.15 6.59
CA ALA A 54 31.30 10.39 7.26
C ALA A 54 30.27 10.85 8.31
N PHE A 55 29.01 10.40 8.18
CA PHE A 55 27.95 10.66 9.17
C PHE A 55 27.89 9.57 10.27
N ALA A 56 28.69 8.51 10.15
CA ALA A 56 28.78 7.40 11.10
C ALA A 56 30.23 6.98 11.40
N PRO A 57 31.11 7.89 11.84
CA PRO A 57 32.52 7.57 12.08
C PRO A 57 32.75 6.58 13.24
N GLU A 58 31.74 6.30 14.06
CA GLU A 58 31.82 5.38 15.19
C GLU A 58 31.75 3.91 14.79
N VAL A 59 31.35 3.62 13.55
CA VAL A 59 31.29 2.25 13.03
C VAL A 59 32.31 2.06 11.91
N PRO A 60 32.80 0.82 11.71
CA PRO A 60 33.63 0.51 10.55
C PRO A 60 32.92 0.85 9.23
N VAL A 61 33.68 1.28 8.22
CA VAL A 61 33.14 1.73 6.92
C VAL A 61 32.21 0.70 6.27
N HIS A 62 32.55 -0.59 6.31
CA HIS A 62 31.70 -1.65 5.77
C HIS A 62 30.33 -1.76 6.49
N LYS A 63 30.25 -1.43 7.78
CA LYS A 63 28.96 -1.37 8.50
C LYS A 63 28.16 -0.13 8.09
N ALA A 64 28.82 1.00 7.84
CA ALA A 64 28.14 2.20 7.38
C ALA A 64 27.47 1.99 6.00
N TYR A 65 28.02 1.12 5.15
CA TYR A 65 27.45 0.76 3.85
C TYR A 65 26.71 -0.58 3.81
N ALA A 66 26.46 -1.21 4.96
CA ALA A 66 25.50 -2.31 5.03
C ALA A 66 24.08 -1.77 4.76
N ASN A 67 23.22 -2.59 4.15
CA ASN A 67 21.81 -2.24 3.95
C ASN A 67 21.00 -2.40 5.25
N ASP A 68 21.44 -1.73 6.31
CA ASP A 68 20.90 -1.79 7.67
C ASP A 68 21.03 -0.42 8.35
N ILE A 69 20.36 -0.25 9.49
CA ILE A 69 20.46 0.96 10.29
C ILE A 69 21.83 1.09 10.96
N VAL A 70 22.22 2.32 11.26
CA VAL A 70 23.34 2.61 12.17
C VAL A 70 22.80 3.39 13.36
N ALA A 71 22.71 2.75 14.52
CA ALA A 71 22.31 3.41 15.77
C ALA A 71 23.33 4.49 16.14
N THR A 72 22.88 5.73 16.32
CA THR A 72 23.73 6.87 16.66
C THR A 72 23.51 7.37 18.08
N ARG A 73 22.35 7.08 18.67
CA ARG A 73 22.02 7.45 20.05
C ARG A 73 21.13 6.42 20.72
N HIS A 74 21.33 6.27 22.02
CA HIS A 74 20.50 5.45 22.90
C HIS A 74 20.01 6.32 24.05
N SER A 75 18.81 6.02 24.53
CA SER A 75 18.31 6.48 25.84
C SER A 75 19.07 5.81 26.99
N ASP A 76 18.86 6.32 28.21
CA ASP A 76 19.44 5.76 29.44
C ASP A 76 19.01 4.31 29.68
N GLU A 77 17.85 3.91 29.16
CA GLU A 77 17.31 2.54 29.21
C GLU A 77 17.86 1.63 28.09
N GLY A 78 18.79 2.12 27.28
CA GLY A 78 19.42 1.38 26.19
C GLY A 78 18.58 1.26 24.91
N ARG A 79 17.40 1.89 24.83
CA ARG A 79 16.60 1.96 23.60
C ARG A 79 17.21 2.94 22.61
N ILE A 80 17.29 2.58 21.32
CA ILE A 80 17.73 3.45 20.24
C ILE A 80 16.77 4.65 20.12
N THR A 81 17.31 5.86 20.19
CA THR A 81 16.56 7.12 20.08
C THR A 81 16.90 7.90 18.82
N SER A 82 18.01 7.58 18.16
CA SER A 82 18.39 8.11 16.85
C SER A 82 19.22 7.09 16.10
N SER A 83 19.03 7.03 14.78
CA SER A 83 19.78 6.16 13.87
C SER A 83 19.87 6.78 12.49
N ILE A 84 20.92 6.45 11.75
CA ILE A 84 20.90 6.59 10.29
C ILE A 84 20.05 5.44 9.75
N SER A 85 18.96 5.76 9.08
CA SER A 85 18.01 4.79 8.52
C SER A 85 18.65 3.87 7.49
N ALA A 86 18.06 2.70 7.27
CA ALA A 86 18.56 1.75 6.28
C ALA A 86 18.57 2.39 4.88
N PRO A 87 19.63 2.17 4.06
CA PRO A 87 19.76 2.78 2.74
C PRO A 87 18.57 2.53 1.81
N TRP A 88 18.02 1.31 1.79
CA TRP A 88 16.87 0.98 0.93
C TRP A 88 15.66 1.85 1.22
N LEU A 89 15.33 2.07 2.49
CA LEU A 89 14.16 2.85 2.90
C LEU A 89 14.37 4.35 2.63
N GLN A 90 15.60 4.85 2.80
CA GLN A 90 15.91 6.23 2.42
C GLN A 90 15.77 6.44 0.91
N ALA A 91 16.24 5.48 0.09
CA ALA A 91 16.08 5.55 -1.36
C ALA A 91 14.58 5.59 -1.75
N ASP A 92 13.77 4.66 -1.23
CA ASP A 92 12.32 4.62 -1.52
C ASP A 92 11.62 5.92 -1.11
N MET A 93 11.96 6.49 0.05
CA MET A 93 11.38 7.74 0.53
C MET A 93 11.82 8.96 -0.29
N LEU A 94 13.07 9.01 -0.75
CA LEU A 94 13.56 10.09 -1.64
C LEU A 94 12.89 10.01 -3.01
N GLU A 95 12.69 8.81 -3.55
CA GLU A 95 11.94 8.61 -4.80
C GLU A 95 10.48 9.05 -4.63
N ALA A 96 9.83 8.67 -3.52
CA ALA A 96 8.46 9.10 -3.22
C ALA A 96 8.34 10.62 -3.01
N ALA A 97 9.42 11.29 -2.58
CA ALA A 97 9.44 12.73 -2.37
C ALA A 97 9.54 13.54 -3.67
N ARG A 98 9.97 12.92 -4.78
CA ARG A 98 10.05 13.52 -6.12
C ARG A 98 10.71 14.91 -6.14
N ILE A 99 11.74 15.10 -5.30
CA ILE A 99 12.44 16.38 -5.12
C ILE A 99 13.06 16.83 -6.45
N GLN A 100 12.87 18.10 -6.82
CA GLN A 100 13.46 18.71 -8.01
C GLN A 100 14.48 19.80 -7.63
N PRO A 101 15.40 20.14 -8.55
CA PRO A 101 16.26 21.30 -8.38
C PRO A 101 15.47 22.58 -8.11
N GLY A 102 15.90 23.36 -7.12
CA GLY A 102 15.21 24.60 -6.69
C GLY A 102 14.17 24.41 -5.59
N HIS A 103 13.78 23.18 -5.24
CA HIS A 103 12.80 22.96 -4.18
C HIS A 103 13.30 23.41 -2.80
N ARG A 104 12.35 23.85 -1.98
CA ARG A 104 12.48 24.13 -0.54
C ARG A 104 11.99 22.90 0.20
N VAL A 105 12.89 22.20 0.88
CA VAL A 105 12.59 20.92 1.53
C VAL A 105 12.78 21.02 3.04
N LEU A 106 11.80 20.51 3.79
CA LEU A 106 11.90 20.29 5.23
C LEU A 106 12.14 18.80 5.51
N GLU A 107 13.13 18.50 6.34
CA GLU A 107 13.30 17.21 6.98
C GLU A 107 12.94 17.29 8.47
N ILE A 108 12.15 16.33 8.96
CA ILE A 108 11.81 16.15 10.38
C ILE A 108 12.44 14.85 10.88
N GLY A 109 13.41 14.96 11.80
CA GLY A 109 14.29 13.88 12.25
C GLY A 109 15.69 14.00 11.63
N SER A 110 16.60 14.72 12.28
CA SER A 110 17.86 15.13 11.65
C SER A 110 19.01 14.15 11.89
N GLY A 111 19.27 13.24 10.96
CA GLY A 111 20.50 12.43 10.95
C GLY A 111 21.71 13.10 10.28
N GLY A 112 21.50 14.24 9.61
CA GLY A 112 22.48 14.92 8.75
C GLY A 112 22.71 14.21 7.40
N TYR A 113 22.85 12.89 7.38
CA TYR A 113 23.10 12.14 6.14
C TYR A 113 21.97 12.31 5.11
N ASN A 114 20.72 12.18 5.55
CA ASN A 114 19.57 12.29 4.66
C ASN A 114 19.37 13.74 4.20
N ALA A 115 19.58 14.74 5.07
CA ALA A 115 19.64 16.15 4.67
C ALA A 115 20.69 16.42 3.57
N ALA A 116 21.86 15.78 3.62
CA ALA A 116 22.87 15.88 2.57
C ALA A 116 22.41 15.24 1.25
N LEU A 117 21.70 14.10 1.30
CA LEU A 117 21.07 13.51 0.10
C LEU A 117 20.02 14.44 -0.50
N ILE A 118 19.18 15.05 0.32
CA ILE A 118 18.19 16.05 -0.11
C ILE A 118 18.90 17.26 -0.73
N ALA A 119 20.02 17.71 -0.15
CA ALA A 119 20.80 18.85 -0.64
C ALA A 119 21.35 18.62 -2.06
N GLU A 120 21.78 17.39 -2.37
CA GLU A 120 22.15 16.99 -3.74
C GLU A 120 20.97 17.10 -4.72
N LEU A 121 19.77 16.69 -4.30
CA LEU A 121 18.58 16.69 -5.15
C LEU A 121 18.03 18.10 -5.43
N VAL A 122 17.95 18.96 -4.40
CA VAL A 122 17.48 20.35 -4.58
C VAL A 122 18.51 21.22 -5.31
N GLY A 123 19.78 20.79 -5.33
CA GLY A 123 20.86 21.48 -6.02
C GLY A 123 21.14 22.89 -5.46
N PRO A 124 21.96 23.69 -6.17
CA PRO A 124 22.46 24.96 -5.67
C PRO A 124 21.42 26.09 -5.64
N THR A 125 20.25 25.90 -6.25
CA THR A 125 19.16 26.89 -6.26
C THR A 125 18.08 26.60 -5.23
N GLY A 126 18.06 25.39 -4.65
CA GLY A 126 17.12 25.03 -3.61
C GLY A 126 17.66 25.25 -2.19
N SER A 127 16.86 24.86 -1.22
CA SER A 127 17.17 24.99 0.21
C SER A 127 16.67 23.80 1.01
N VAL A 128 17.46 23.36 1.99
CA VAL A 128 17.10 22.28 2.91
C VAL A 128 17.10 22.82 4.33
N THR A 129 15.99 22.66 5.03
CA THR A 129 15.91 22.81 6.48
C THR A 129 15.74 21.43 7.09
N THR A 130 16.57 21.06 8.07
CA THR A 130 16.45 19.80 8.81
C THR A 130 16.28 20.08 10.29
N LEU A 131 15.35 19.38 10.93
CA LEU A 131 14.89 19.69 12.28
C LEU A 131 14.91 18.44 13.16
N ASP A 132 15.38 18.60 14.41
CA ASP A 132 15.26 17.57 15.44
C ASP A 132 15.08 18.21 16.82
N ILE A 133 14.38 17.51 17.72
CA ILE A 133 14.14 18.00 19.09
C ILE A 133 15.38 17.87 19.98
N ASP A 134 16.27 16.94 19.66
CA ASP A 134 17.44 16.63 20.48
C ASP A 134 18.66 17.45 20.06
N PRO A 135 19.17 18.37 20.92
CA PRO A 135 20.34 19.16 20.60
C PRO A 135 21.60 18.32 20.36
N ALA A 136 21.71 17.11 20.92
CA ALA A 136 22.85 16.24 20.64
C ALA A 136 22.84 15.74 19.18
N VAL A 137 21.65 15.49 18.64
CA VAL A 137 21.42 15.04 17.27
C VAL A 137 21.67 16.20 16.29
N THR A 138 21.14 17.38 16.54
CA THR A 138 21.37 18.56 15.68
C THR A 138 22.81 19.05 15.69
N ASN A 139 23.49 19.04 16.85
CA ASN A 139 24.92 19.39 16.94
C ASN A 139 25.78 18.41 16.13
N ARG A 140 25.43 17.12 16.17
CA ARG A 140 26.08 16.08 15.37
C ARG A 140 25.87 16.31 13.87
N ALA A 141 24.62 16.57 13.45
CA ALA A 141 24.28 16.85 12.06
C ALA A 141 25.02 18.09 11.54
N THR A 142 24.98 19.19 12.29
CA THR A 142 25.67 20.45 11.96
C THR A 142 27.16 20.23 11.71
N ARG A 143 27.82 19.49 12.60
CA ARG A 143 29.25 19.17 12.46
C ARG A 143 29.55 18.38 11.19
N PHE A 144 28.81 17.32 10.91
CA PHE A 144 29.11 16.44 9.78
C PHE A 144 28.69 17.02 8.44
N LEU A 145 27.60 17.78 8.38
CA LEU A 145 27.20 18.54 7.20
C LEU A 145 28.32 19.52 6.80
N ALA A 146 28.85 20.29 7.76
CA ALA A 146 29.98 21.20 7.50
C ALA A 146 31.24 20.46 7.05
N GLN A 147 31.57 19.33 7.67
CA GLN A 147 32.75 18.51 7.30
C GLN A 147 32.64 17.86 5.91
N THR A 148 31.43 17.68 5.40
CA THR A 148 31.17 17.04 4.10
C THR A 148 30.79 18.03 3.00
N GLY A 149 30.84 19.34 3.28
CA GLY A 149 30.59 20.40 2.29
C GLY A 149 29.12 20.77 2.07
N TYR A 150 28.24 20.38 3.00
CA TYR A 150 26.81 20.70 2.98
C TYR A 150 26.46 21.80 3.99
N ASP A 151 27.29 22.84 4.08
CA ASP A 151 27.15 23.99 4.98
C ASP A 151 25.89 24.84 4.71
N ARG A 152 25.28 24.68 3.53
CA ARG A 152 24.02 25.33 3.14
C ARG A 152 22.76 24.72 3.77
N VAL A 153 22.86 23.55 4.37
CA VAL A 153 21.72 22.91 5.05
C VAL A 153 21.47 23.63 6.37
N HIS A 154 20.26 24.14 6.56
CA HIS A 154 19.86 24.83 7.79
C HIS A 154 19.38 23.82 8.84
N VAL A 155 20.19 23.62 9.88
CA VAL A 155 19.86 22.69 10.99
C VAL A 155 19.15 23.45 12.11
N VAL A 156 17.98 22.95 12.54
CA VAL A 156 17.12 23.59 13.54
C VAL A 156 16.88 22.64 14.71
N THR A 157 17.05 23.14 15.94
CA THR A 157 16.66 22.39 17.15
C THR A 157 15.32 22.86 17.64
N ALA A 158 14.28 22.04 17.48
CA ALA A 158 12.92 22.33 17.90
C ALA A 158 12.07 21.05 17.97
N ASP A 159 10.98 21.12 18.73
CA ASP A 159 9.92 20.10 18.65
C ASP A 159 9.14 20.31 17.35
N ALA A 160 9.00 19.25 16.54
CA ALA A 160 8.34 19.33 15.23
C ALA A 160 6.81 19.39 15.32
N GLU A 161 6.22 19.16 16.52
CA GLU A 161 4.79 19.38 16.74
C GLU A 161 4.38 20.82 16.36
N HIS A 162 5.28 21.79 16.59
CA HIS A 162 5.09 23.19 16.27
C HIS A 162 6.31 23.74 15.53
N LEU A 163 6.21 23.85 14.20
CA LEU A 163 7.30 24.41 13.39
C LEU A 163 7.59 25.87 13.81
N PRO A 164 8.86 26.24 14.04
CA PRO A 164 9.22 27.63 14.32
C PRO A 164 8.78 28.58 13.19
N THR A 165 8.15 29.70 13.53
CA THR A 165 7.57 30.64 12.53
C THR A 165 8.57 31.17 11.51
N GLY A 166 9.86 31.22 11.85
CA GLY A 166 10.92 31.73 10.96
C GLY A 166 11.48 30.72 9.96
N ILE A 167 11.03 29.46 9.98
CA ILE A 167 11.58 28.42 9.09
C ILE A 167 10.64 28.05 7.94
N VAL A 168 9.34 28.36 8.05
CA VAL A 168 8.34 28.05 7.02
C VAL A 168 8.39 29.13 5.93
N PRO A 169 8.64 28.78 4.66
CA PRO A 169 8.57 29.74 3.56
C PRO A 169 7.17 30.32 3.38
N GLU A 170 7.07 31.52 2.79
CA GLU A 170 5.78 32.18 2.53
C GLU A 170 4.82 31.33 1.70
N ASP A 171 5.31 30.66 0.65
CA ASP A 171 4.50 29.74 -0.18
C ASP A 171 4.55 28.28 0.30
N GLY A 172 5.03 28.02 1.52
CA GLY A 172 5.21 26.66 2.06
C GLY A 172 6.42 25.91 1.51
N PHE A 173 6.59 24.66 1.96
CA PHE A 173 7.62 23.75 1.48
C PHE A 173 7.17 22.99 0.23
N ASP A 174 8.08 22.79 -0.73
CA ASP A 174 7.80 21.99 -1.91
C ASP A 174 7.86 20.48 -1.60
N ALA A 175 8.63 20.11 -0.56
CA ALA A 175 8.54 18.78 0.04
C ALA A 175 8.80 18.77 1.56
N ILE A 176 8.13 17.87 2.29
CA ILE A 176 8.39 17.55 3.70
C ILE A 176 8.68 16.06 3.81
N LEU A 177 9.85 15.69 4.34
CA LEU A 177 10.25 14.31 4.59
C LEU A 177 10.37 14.09 6.10
N VAL A 178 9.63 13.12 6.63
CA VAL A 178 9.65 12.76 8.05
C VAL A 178 10.43 11.46 8.21
N THR A 179 11.42 11.41 9.08
CA THR A 179 12.31 10.24 9.28
C THR A 179 12.17 9.68 10.70
N VAL A 180 10.99 9.84 11.29
CA VAL A 180 10.57 9.33 12.60
C VAL A 180 9.20 8.68 12.47
N ASP A 181 8.90 7.70 13.32
CA ASP A 181 7.58 7.08 13.41
C ASP A 181 6.60 8.09 14.03
N THR A 182 5.77 8.69 13.17
CA THR A 182 4.83 9.75 13.53
C THR A 182 3.41 9.23 13.64
N TRP A 183 2.68 9.68 14.66
CA TRP A 183 1.27 9.32 14.81
C TRP A 183 0.35 10.26 14.03
N ASP A 184 0.73 11.52 13.79
CA ASP A 184 -0.09 12.54 13.12
C ASP A 184 0.76 13.46 12.23
N LEU A 185 0.12 14.39 11.51
CA LEU A 185 0.75 15.30 10.53
C LEU A 185 0.35 16.78 10.76
N PRO A 186 0.83 17.45 11.82
CA PRO A 186 0.50 18.85 12.11
C PRO A 186 1.05 19.86 11.09
N TRP A 187 2.00 19.45 10.25
CA TRP A 187 2.68 20.29 9.25
C TRP A 187 2.00 20.28 7.88
N ILE A 188 0.76 19.77 7.76
CA ILE A 188 0.01 19.77 6.50
C ILE A 188 -0.11 21.19 5.89
N ASP A 189 -0.38 22.20 6.71
CA ASP A 189 -0.53 23.60 6.28
C ASP A 189 0.80 24.28 5.93
N ALA A 190 1.94 23.65 6.26
CA ALA A 190 3.27 24.14 5.90
C ALA A 190 3.72 23.67 4.51
N LEU A 191 2.95 22.81 3.84
CA LEU A 191 3.26 22.24 2.53
C LEU A 191 2.58 23.07 1.42
N ALA A 192 3.34 23.36 0.36
CA ALA A 192 2.82 24.05 -0.82
C ALA A 192 1.79 23.19 -1.57
N GLU A 193 0.87 23.83 -2.29
CA GLU A 193 -0.03 23.14 -3.22
C GLU A 193 0.77 22.38 -4.29
N GLY A 194 0.40 21.12 -4.56
CA GLY A 194 1.18 20.21 -5.40
C GLY A 194 2.47 19.68 -4.75
N GLY A 195 2.83 20.14 -3.55
CA GLY A 195 3.99 19.71 -2.79
C GLY A 195 3.88 18.25 -2.31
N ARG A 196 5.02 17.69 -1.91
CA ARG A 196 5.16 16.28 -1.52
C ARG A 196 5.37 16.10 -0.03
N LEU A 197 4.60 15.24 0.62
CA LEU A 197 4.87 14.84 2.00
C LEU A 197 5.14 13.34 2.05
N VAL A 198 6.29 12.96 2.59
CA VAL A 198 6.64 11.54 2.81
C VAL A 198 6.82 11.32 4.30
N ALA A 199 5.98 10.46 4.89
CA ALA A 199 6.02 10.22 6.32
C ALA A 199 5.79 8.75 6.68
N PRO A 200 6.56 8.21 7.66
CA PRO A 200 6.24 7.01 8.41
C PRO A 200 5.02 7.27 9.31
N LEU A 201 3.83 7.18 8.75
CA LEU A 201 2.57 7.40 9.46
C LEU A 201 2.13 6.13 10.17
N ARG A 202 1.93 6.22 11.48
CA ARG A 202 1.39 5.13 12.28
C ARG A 202 -0.11 5.00 12.06
N LEU A 203 -0.52 3.80 11.64
CA LEU A 203 -1.90 3.41 11.47
C LEU A 203 -2.12 2.06 12.15
N GLN A 204 -2.79 2.10 13.30
CA GLN A 204 -3.23 0.96 14.11
C GLN A 204 -2.10 -0.01 14.48
N GLY A 205 -0.96 0.55 14.91
CA GLY A 205 0.18 -0.17 15.47
C GLY A 205 1.27 -0.57 14.46
N TYR A 206 1.17 -0.12 13.21
CA TYR A 206 2.24 -0.21 12.21
C TYR A 206 2.59 1.16 11.68
N ALA A 207 3.88 1.41 11.47
CA ALA A 207 4.34 2.58 10.74
C ALA A 207 4.42 2.24 9.24
N TRP A 208 3.78 3.09 8.45
CA TRP A 208 3.75 2.99 7.00
C TRP A 208 4.49 4.18 6.42
N ALA A 209 5.53 3.97 5.63
CA ALA A 209 6.08 5.05 4.82
C ALA A 209 5.12 5.31 3.67
N ILE A 210 4.52 6.50 3.66
CA ILE A 210 3.50 6.91 2.69
C ILE A 210 3.95 8.19 2.02
N GLY A 211 3.91 8.21 0.69
CA GLY A 211 4.10 9.42 -0.12
C GLY A 211 2.77 10.04 -0.49
N PHE A 212 2.62 11.34 -0.23
CA PHE A 212 1.43 12.13 -0.50
C PHE A 212 1.71 13.30 -1.44
N THR A 213 0.69 13.71 -2.20
CA THR A 213 0.63 15.01 -2.89
C THR A 213 -0.41 15.91 -2.22
N MET A 214 -0.07 17.17 -1.97
CA MET A 214 -1.07 18.19 -1.60
C MET A 214 -1.94 18.52 -2.81
N ARG A 215 -3.26 18.36 -2.67
CA ARG A 215 -4.25 18.84 -3.64
C ARG A 215 -5.47 19.36 -2.90
N ASP A 216 -5.92 20.55 -3.25
CA ASP A 216 -7.17 21.15 -2.73
C ASP A 216 -7.23 21.14 -1.19
N GLY A 217 -6.09 21.39 -0.52
CA GLY A 217 -5.98 21.42 0.94
C GLY A 217 -6.02 20.04 1.64
N ALA A 218 -5.83 18.95 0.88
CA ALA A 218 -5.74 17.59 1.41
C ALA A 218 -4.53 16.83 0.85
N LEU A 219 -4.02 15.88 1.63
CA LEU A 219 -2.95 14.99 1.19
C LEU A 219 -3.53 13.74 0.57
N HIS A 220 -3.11 13.40 -0.65
CA HIS A 220 -3.54 12.18 -1.35
C HIS A 220 -2.35 11.25 -1.61
N SER A 221 -2.45 10.00 -1.16
CA SER A 221 -1.42 8.99 -1.42
C SER A 221 -1.43 8.59 -2.90
N ASP A 222 -0.25 8.47 -3.50
CA ASP A 222 -0.09 8.07 -4.90
C ASP A 222 1.09 7.12 -5.15
N GLU A 223 1.63 6.53 -4.09
CA GLU A 223 2.69 5.51 -4.13
C GLU A 223 2.26 4.28 -3.29
N PRO A 224 2.84 3.09 -3.54
CA PRO A 224 2.61 1.93 -2.70
C PRO A 224 2.99 2.16 -1.24
N LEU A 225 2.22 1.57 -0.32
CA LEU A 225 2.49 1.67 1.12
C LEU A 225 3.62 0.71 1.51
N ILE A 226 4.64 1.23 2.19
CA ILE A 226 5.77 0.43 2.66
C ILE A 226 5.65 0.28 4.17
N VAL A 227 5.49 -0.95 4.67
CA VAL A 227 5.61 -1.19 6.12
C VAL A 227 7.05 -0.96 6.53
N CYS A 228 7.26 -0.16 7.57
CA CYS A 228 8.59 0.27 7.98
C CYS A 228 8.71 0.37 9.52
N GLY A 229 9.94 0.60 9.99
CA GLY A 229 10.23 0.86 11.39
C GLY A 229 11.14 2.07 11.52
N PHE A 230 10.78 2.98 12.41
CA PHE A 230 11.57 4.16 12.74
C PHE A 230 11.65 4.35 14.25
N VAL A 231 12.60 5.17 14.70
CA VAL A 231 12.58 5.67 16.08
C VAL A 231 11.32 6.49 16.31
N SER A 232 10.70 6.35 17.48
CA SER A 232 9.43 7.01 17.77
C SER A 232 9.58 8.54 17.86
N MET A 233 8.60 9.26 17.32
CA MET A 233 8.43 10.69 17.55
C MET A 233 8.48 11.01 19.05
N GLN A 234 9.19 12.08 19.39
CA GLN A 234 9.36 12.60 20.75
C GLN A 234 8.68 13.98 20.87
N GLY A 235 8.59 14.52 22.08
CA GLY A 235 7.98 15.83 22.31
C GLY A 235 6.46 15.80 22.47
N GLU A 236 5.81 16.92 22.22
CA GLU A 236 4.36 17.10 22.41
C GLU A 236 3.53 16.20 21.48
N GLY A 237 4.05 15.91 20.29
CA GLY A 237 3.45 14.98 19.32
C GLY A 237 3.65 13.50 19.64
N ALA A 238 4.41 13.15 20.69
CA ALA A 238 4.69 11.76 21.03
C ALA A 238 3.43 11.01 21.49
N ARG A 239 3.13 9.87 20.86
CA ARG A 239 2.00 9.02 21.22
C ARG A 239 2.44 7.58 21.45
N ASN A 240 2.02 7.04 22.60
CA ASN A 240 2.21 5.64 22.96
C ASN A 240 0.87 4.92 22.84
N ALA A 241 0.89 3.69 22.32
CA ALA A 241 -0.29 2.85 22.32
C ALA A 241 -0.76 2.56 23.75
N ILE A 242 -2.07 2.53 23.96
CA ILE A 242 -2.66 2.22 25.26
C ILE A 242 -2.59 0.70 25.45
N ARG A 243 -1.62 0.23 26.24
CA ARG A 243 -1.43 -1.19 26.54
C ARG A 243 -2.16 -1.60 27.82
N ARG A 244 -2.86 -2.73 27.77
CA ARG A 244 -3.45 -3.42 28.91
C ARG A 244 -2.99 -4.87 28.94
N THR A 245 -2.76 -5.40 30.14
CA THR A 245 -2.40 -6.81 30.35
C THR A 245 -3.61 -7.54 30.88
N VAL A 246 -3.96 -8.68 30.29
CA VAL A 246 -5.06 -9.52 30.77
C VAL A 246 -4.61 -10.16 32.11
N PRO A 247 -5.32 -9.93 33.23
CA PRO A 247 -4.87 -10.35 34.55
C PRO A 247 -4.59 -11.86 34.65
N GLY A 248 -3.48 -12.20 35.32
CA GLY A 248 -3.08 -13.60 35.52
C GLY A 248 -2.62 -14.32 34.25
N THR A 249 -2.37 -13.59 33.16
CA THR A 249 -1.88 -14.13 31.89
C THR A 249 -0.68 -13.32 31.40
N GLY A 250 0.07 -13.87 30.43
CA GLY A 250 1.09 -13.14 29.69
C GLY A 250 0.58 -12.44 28.42
N ILE A 251 -0.73 -12.14 28.32
CA ILE A 251 -1.34 -11.54 27.13
C ILE A 251 -1.46 -10.03 27.30
N HIS A 252 -1.06 -9.28 26.28
CA HIS A 252 -1.20 -7.83 26.22
C HIS A 252 -1.97 -7.41 24.99
N LEU A 253 -2.91 -6.50 25.20
CA LEU A 253 -3.68 -5.87 24.15
C LEU A 253 -3.31 -4.38 24.11
N SER A 254 -3.05 -3.85 22.91
CA SER A 254 -2.80 -2.42 22.72
C SER A 254 -3.71 -1.81 21.67
N TRP A 255 -4.26 -0.64 22.00
CA TRP A 255 -5.06 0.19 21.11
C TRP A 255 -4.26 1.45 20.75
N GLU A 256 -4.33 1.86 19.49
CA GLU A 256 -3.74 3.13 19.07
C GLU A 256 -4.58 4.30 19.59
N ASP A 257 -5.90 4.23 19.39
CA ASP A 257 -6.85 5.30 19.71
C ASP A 257 -8.06 4.77 20.51
N GLY A 258 -8.83 5.70 21.09
CA GLY A 258 -10.09 5.42 21.78
C GLY A 258 -9.94 5.10 23.28
N ALA A 259 -11.08 4.95 23.97
CA ALA A 259 -11.10 4.55 25.36
C ALA A 259 -10.77 3.05 25.46
N PRO A 260 -9.72 2.64 26.19
CA PRO A 260 -9.34 1.24 26.27
C PRO A 260 -10.47 0.42 26.91
N LEU A 261 -10.88 -0.64 26.23
CA LEU A 261 -11.80 -1.62 26.81
C LEU A 261 -11.13 -2.25 28.05
N SER A 262 -11.90 -2.47 29.12
CA SER A 262 -11.38 -3.26 30.25
C SER A 262 -11.09 -4.68 29.76
N VAL A 263 -9.89 -5.16 30.08
CA VAL A 263 -9.42 -6.51 29.76
C VAL A 263 -9.58 -7.47 30.94
N ASP A 264 -9.99 -6.97 32.11
CA ASP A 264 -10.09 -7.77 33.34
C ASP A 264 -11.13 -8.88 33.17
N GLN A 265 -12.20 -8.58 32.45
CA GLN A 265 -13.28 -9.50 32.12
C GLN A 265 -12.88 -10.60 31.13
N LEU A 266 -11.69 -10.51 30.52
CA LEU A 266 -11.16 -11.58 29.67
C LEU A 266 -10.57 -12.71 30.50
N ALA A 267 -10.17 -12.50 31.75
CA ALA A 267 -9.69 -13.60 32.59
C ALA A 267 -10.86 -14.48 33.05
N PRO A 268 -10.74 -15.84 33.03
CA PRO A 268 -9.60 -16.65 32.61
C PRO A 268 -9.72 -17.18 31.16
N SER A 269 -10.53 -16.56 30.30
CA SER A 269 -10.89 -17.07 28.96
C SER A 269 -9.73 -17.57 28.09
N PRO A 270 -8.53 -16.93 28.08
CA PRO A 270 -7.39 -17.40 27.29
C PRO A 270 -6.69 -18.67 27.80
N THR A 271 -7.09 -19.24 28.94
CA THR A 271 -6.50 -20.49 29.47
C THR A 271 -7.22 -21.75 28.98
N ARG A 272 -8.25 -21.60 28.14
CA ARG A 272 -9.00 -22.71 27.53
C ARG A 272 -8.65 -22.84 26.07
N GLU A 273 -8.86 -24.04 25.52
CA GLU A 273 -8.64 -24.30 24.09
C GLU A 273 -9.50 -23.34 23.24
N PRO A 274 -8.90 -22.62 22.28
CA PRO A 274 -9.63 -21.68 21.45
C PRO A 274 -10.54 -22.40 20.47
N THR A 275 -11.62 -21.73 20.07
CA THR A 275 -12.29 -22.08 18.82
C THR A 275 -11.41 -21.63 17.65
N VAL A 276 -11.23 -22.48 16.64
CA VAL A 276 -10.47 -22.16 15.45
C VAL A 276 -11.42 -22.04 14.26
N THR A 277 -11.53 -20.85 13.69
CA THR A 277 -12.28 -20.60 12.46
C THR A 277 -11.31 -20.58 11.28
N GLN A 278 -11.52 -21.50 10.33
CA GLN A 278 -10.74 -21.54 9.09
C GLN A 278 -11.27 -20.50 8.09
N THR A 279 -10.36 -19.82 7.40
CA THR A 279 -10.74 -18.88 6.34
C THR A 279 -10.53 -19.47 4.95
N HIS A 280 -9.70 -20.53 4.82
CA HIS A 280 -9.22 -21.06 3.55
C HIS A 280 -8.47 -20.05 2.66
N VAL A 281 -8.18 -18.85 3.18
CA VAL A 281 -7.38 -17.84 2.49
C VAL A 281 -5.91 -18.14 2.73
N THR A 282 -5.16 -18.35 1.64
CA THR A 282 -3.74 -18.71 1.72
C THR A 282 -2.83 -17.53 1.42
N VAL A 283 -1.66 -17.49 2.03
CA VAL A 283 -0.60 -16.48 1.84
C VAL A 283 0.76 -17.18 1.69
N GLY A 284 1.59 -16.66 0.79
CA GLY A 284 2.98 -17.13 0.62
C GLY A 284 3.85 -16.75 1.81
N GLY A 285 4.94 -17.50 2.05
CA GLY A 285 5.80 -17.28 3.22
C GLY A 285 6.54 -15.95 3.24
N GLN A 286 6.74 -15.32 2.08
CA GLN A 286 7.30 -13.97 1.93
C GLN A 286 6.29 -12.96 1.40
N GLU A 287 5.03 -13.35 1.25
CA GLU A 287 3.99 -12.45 0.75
C GLU A 287 3.58 -11.45 1.85
N PRO A 288 3.69 -10.13 1.61
CA PRO A 288 3.32 -9.14 2.60
C PRO A 288 1.79 -9.08 2.77
N PHE A 289 1.32 -9.18 4.01
CA PHE A 289 -0.11 -9.09 4.34
C PHE A 289 -0.43 -7.94 5.31
N GLY A 290 0.45 -6.94 5.43
CA GLY A 290 0.21 -5.76 6.27
C GLY A 290 -1.09 -5.04 5.90
N ALA A 291 -1.44 -5.01 4.61
CA ALA A 291 -2.66 -4.38 4.11
C ALA A 291 -3.93 -5.03 4.68
N LEU A 292 -3.95 -6.36 4.83
CA LEU A 292 -5.07 -7.06 5.51
C LEU A 292 -5.22 -6.55 6.95
N THR A 293 -4.12 -6.34 7.66
CA THR A 293 -4.20 -5.87 9.04
C THR A 293 -4.74 -4.44 9.13
N LEU A 294 -4.32 -3.56 8.21
CA LEU A 294 -4.85 -2.20 8.12
C LEU A 294 -6.34 -2.19 7.74
N TYR A 295 -6.75 -3.08 6.83
CA TYR A 295 -8.17 -3.27 6.47
C TYR A 295 -8.99 -3.68 7.68
N LEU A 296 -8.57 -4.72 8.39
CA LEU A 296 -9.25 -5.21 9.59
C LEU A 296 -9.38 -4.12 10.67
N ALA A 297 -8.39 -3.25 10.78
CA ALA A 297 -8.40 -2.19 11.78
C ALA A 297 -9.47 -1.11 11.52
N GLY A 298 -9.82 -0.87 10.25
CA GLY A 298 -10.94 0.00 9.90
C GLY A 298 -12.29 -0.72 9.84
N ALA A 299 -12.30 -2.01 9.45
CA ALA A 299 -13.52 -2.80 9.30
C ALA A 299 -14.09 -3.30 10.64
N LEU A 300 -13.25 -3.48 11.67
CA LEU A 300 -13.65 -4.08 12.93
C LEU A 300 -13.59 -3.07 14.08
N PRO A 301 -14.74 -2.60 14.59
CA PRO A 301 -14.78 -1.78 15.80
C PRO A 301 -14.10 -2.48 16.98
N GLY A 302 -13.34 -1.72 17.78
CA GLY A 302 -12.60 -2.28 18.92
C GLY A 302 -11.39 -3.13 18.54
N PHE A 303 -10.91 -3.02 17.30
CA PHE A 303 -9.62 -3.57 16.86
C PHE A 303 -8.50 -3.19 17.83
N CYS A 304 -7.64 -4.16 18.10
CA CYS A 304 -6.49 -4.05 18.97
C CYS A 304 -5.36 -4.95 18.49
N ARG A 305 -4.21 -4.80 19.12
CA ARG A 305 -2.99 -5.52 18.79
C ARG A 305 -2.65 -6.47 19.93
N LEU A 306 -2.51 -7.74 19.63
CA LEU A 306 -2.17 -8.78 20.61
C LEU A 306 -0.67 -9.04 20.61
N SER A 307 -0.05 -8.99 21.77
CA SER A 307 1.30 -9.50 22.02
C SER A 307 1.30 -10.38 23.25
N VAL A 308 2.32 -11.24 23.38
CA VAL A 308 2.48 -12.10 24.55
C VAL A 308 3.87 -11.95 25.16
N ASP A 309 3.99 -12.27 26.44
CA ASP A 309 5.29 -12.39 27.09
C ASP A 309 6.12 -13.51 26.43
N PRO A 310 7.39 -13.26 26.09
CA PRO A 310 8.23 -14.17 25.31
C PRO A 310 8.52 -15.51 26.02
N ASP A 311 8.51 -15.52 27.35
CA ASP A 311 8.93 -16.67 28.17
C ASP A 311 7.78 -17.24 29.05
N GLY A 312 6.53 -16.84 28.79
CA GLY A 312 5.37 -17.22 29.62
C GLY A 312 4.46 -18.28 28.98
N GLU A 313 3.90 -19.17 29.81
CA GLU A 313 2.71 -19.96 29.45
C GLU A 313 1.51 -19.01 29.30
N ASN A 314 1.34 -18.46 28.10
CA ASN A 314 0.34 -17.44 27.81
C ASN A 314 -1.02 -18.02 27.34
N GLY A 315 -1.11 -19.34 27.11
CA GLY A 315 -2.33 -20.01 26.66
C GLY A 315 -2.75 -19.70 25.21
N VAL A 316 -2.01 -18.83 24.50
CA VAL A 316 -2.29 -18.46 23.11
C VAL A 316 -1.73 -19.54 22.18
N LEU A 317 -2.59 -20.07 21.33
CA LEU A 317 -2.21 -21.06 20.33
C LEU A 317 -1.49 -20.35 19.18
N ASN A 318 -0.24 -20.73 18.90
CA ASN A 318 0.64 -20.13 17.89
C ASN A 318 0.77 -18.60 18.03
N PRO A 319 1.33 -18.08 19.15
CA PRO A 319 1.32 -16.65 19.43
C PRO A 319 2.06 -15.83 18.35
N PRO A 320 1.72 -14.54 18.20
CA PRO A 320 2.37 -13.66 17.24
C PRO A 320 3.87 -13.46 17.58
N PRO A 321 4.73 -13.22 16.58
CA PRO A 321 6.14 -12.91 16.82
C PRO A 321 6.32 -11.67 17.69
N LYS A 322 7.39 -11.65 18.51
CA LYS A 322 7.69 -10.56 19.45
C LYS A 322 7.65 -9.15 18.84
N HIS A 323 8.14 -9.00 17.61
CA HIS A 323 8.24 -7.72 16.91
C HIS A 323 7.06 -7.45 15.97
N TRP A 324 6.09 -8.35 15.92
CA TRP A 324 4.95 -8.27 15.00
C TRP A 324 3.67 -8.68 15.72
N PRO A 325 3.04 -7.78 16.49
CA PRO A 325 1.82 -8.11 17.20
C PRO A 325 0.71 -8.63 16.24
N GLY A 326 -0.22 -9.41 16.77
CA GLY A 326 -1.34 -9.96 16.01
C GLY A 326 -2.51 -8.98 15.89
N ALA A 327 -3.26 -9.05 14.80
CA ALA A 327 -4.55 -8.37 14.68
C ALA A 327 -5.58 -9.06 15.58
N ALA A 328 -6.26 -8.31 16.45
CA ALA A 328 -7.20 -8.87 17.43
C ALA A 328 -8.42 -7.97 17.63
N ILE A 329 -9.52 -8.55 18.10
CA ILE A 329 -10.73 -7.84 18.53
C ILE A 329 -11.22 -8.36 19.88
N VAL A 330 -11.83 -7.47 20.65
CA VAL A 330 -12.48 -7.80 21.92
C VAL A 330 -14.00 -7.63 21.77
N ARG A 331 -14.76 -8.62 22.23
CA ARG A 331 -16.23 -8.64 22.26
C ARG A 331 -16.70 -9.09 23.64
N GLY A 332 -17.03 -8.14 24.50
CA GLY A 332 -17.36 -8.43 25.91
C GLY A 332 -16.24 -9.20 26.60
N THR A 333 -16.54 -10.43 27.05
CA THR A 333 -15.58 -11.33 27.73
C THR A 333 -14.83 -12.27 26.77
N SER A 334 -14.93 -12.03 25.46
CA SER A 334 -14.33 -12.86 24.41
C SER A 334 -13.31 -12.08 23.59
N LEU A 335 -12.30 -12.80 23.11
CA LEU A 335 -11.17 -12.27 22.35
C LEU A 335 -11.01 -13.11 21.08
N ALA A 336 -10.85 -12.49 19.92
CA ALA A 336 -10.46 -13.18 18.70
C ALA A 336 -9.20 -12.56 18.10
N TRP A 337 -8.34 -13.37 17.51
CA TRP A 337 -7.14 -12.87 16.83
C TRP A 337 -6.78 -13.66 15.58
N LEU A 338 -6.18 -12.97 14.61
CA LEU A 338 -5.77 -13.52 13.32
C LEU A 338 -4.38 -14.17 13.44
N ALA A 339 -4.34 -15.48 13.27
CA ALA A 339 -3.14 -16.30 13.24
C ALA A 339 -2.86 -16.83 11.83
N THR A 340 -1.68 -17.43 11.65
CA THR A 340 -1.33 -18.18 10.44
C THR A 340 -1.04 -19.63 10.79
N LYS A 341 -1.47 -20.54 9.91
CA LYS A 341 -1.21 -21.98 10.02
C LYS A 341 -0.47 -22.44 8.77
N ARG A 342 0.70 -23.05 8.93
CA ARG A 342 1.43 -23.63 7.80
C ARG A 342 0.65 -24.82 7.21
N ILE A 343 0.45 -24.80 5.90
CA ILE A 343 -0.28 -25.85 5.16
C ILE A 343 0.60 -26.59 4.13
N GLY A 344 1.79 -26.09 3.83
CA GLY A 344 2.75 -26.74 2.94
C GLY A 344 4.02 -25.92 2.74
N ASP A 345 4.89 -26.36 1.84
CA ASP A 345 6.17 -25.71 1.54
C ASP A 345 6.05 -24.55 0.53
N GLY A 346 4.93 -24.44 -0.19
CA GLY A 346 4.74 -23.41 -1.21
C GLY A 346 5.60 -23.64 -2.47
N ASP A 347 5.35 -22.87 -3.52
CA ASP A 347 6.09 -23.01 -4.79
C ASP A 347 7.48 -22.36 -4.72
N ASP A 348 7.67 -21.42 -3.79
CA ASP A 348 8.92 -20.67 -3.55
C ASP A 348 9.81 -21.29 -2.46
N GLY A 349 9.38 -22.39 -1.85
CA GLY A 349 10.06 -23.05 -0.73
C GLY A 349 10.01 -22.29 0.60
N ASN A 350 9.33 -21.13 0.66
CA ASN A 350 9.24 -20.30 1.88
C ASN A 350 8.05 -20.66 2.77
N GLY A 351 7.28 -21.68 2.38
CA GLY A 351 6.08 -22.12 3.05
C GLY A 351 4.82 -21.48 2.46
N ARG A 352 3.72 -22.23 2.54
CA ARG A 352 2.38 -21.72 2.28
C ARG A 352 1.58 -21.78 3.57
N TYR A 353 0.88 -20.70 3.88
CA TYR A 353 0.15 -20.53 5.13
C TYR A 353 -1.32 -20.24 4.84
N GLU A 354 -2.20 -20.65 5.75
CA GLU A 354 -3.61 -20.28 5.79
C GLU A 354 -3.81 -19.24 6.90
N PHE A 355 -4.59 -18.20 6.65
CA PHE A 355 -5.10 -17.34 7.71
C PHE A 355 -6.17 -18.10 8.51
N VAL A 356 -6.01 -18.18 9.83
CA VAL A 356 -6.99 -18.80 10.73
C VAL A 356 -7.27 -17.85 11.89
N VAL A 357 -8.50 -17.86 12.41
CA VAL A 357 -8.87 -16.98 13.52
C VAL A 357 -9.09 -17.81 14.78
N HIS A 358 -8.37 -17.48 15.85
CA HIS A 358 -8.52 -18.12 17.16
C HIS A 358 -9.42 -17.28 18.05
N GLY A 359 -10.53 -17.86 18.50
CA GLY A 359 -11.52 -17.26 19.39
C GLY A 359 -11.46 -17.84 20.81
N TYR A 360 -11.32 -16.98 21.80
CA TYR A 360 -11.26 -17.30 23.23
C TYR A 360 -12.48 -16.76 23.98
N GLY A 361 -12.91 -17.48 25.00
CA GLY A 361 -14.02 -17.11 25.86
C GLY A 361 -15.39 -17.65 25.42
N PRO A 362 -16.45 -17.41 26.21
CA PRO A 362 -17.78 -18.00 26.00
C PRO A 362 -18.39 -17.76 24.61
N HIS A 363 -18.05 -16.64 23.99
CA HIS A 363 -18.52 -16.23 22.67
C HIS A 363 -17.36 -16.01 21.69
N GLY A 364 -16.20 -16.63 21.96
CA GLY A 364 -15.01 -16.51 21.12
C GLY A 364 -15.25 -16.93 19.67
N HIS A 365 -16.10 -17.94 19.45
CA HIS A 365 -16.49 -18.39 18.11
C HIS A 365 -17.19 -17.32 17.28
N LEU A 366 -18.04 -16.47 17.88
CA LEU A 366 -18.72 -15.38 17.18
C LEU A 366 -17.73 -14.29 16.76
N ALA A 367 -16.84 -13.90 17.68
CA ALA A 367 -15.79 -12.93 17.37
C ALA A 367 -14.82 -13.48 16.30
N ALA A 368 -14.50 -14.78 16.35
CA ALA A 368 -13.66 -15.42 15.35
C ALA A 368 -14.33 -15.46 13.97
N GLN A 369 -15.64 -15.74 13.93
CA GLN A 369 -16.43 -15.70 12.70
C GLN A 369 -16.49 -14.28 12.11
N GLU A 370 -16.79 -13.27 12.92
CA GLU A 370 -16.84 -11.86 12.49
C GLU A 370 -15.53 -11.43 11.81
N MET A 371 -14.38 -11.74 12.43
CA MET A 371 -13.07 -11.44 11.84
C MET A 371 -12.79 -12.26 10.59
N ALA A 372 -13.14 -13.56 10.57
CA ALA A 372 -12.96 -14.41 9.39
C ALA A 372 -13.77 -13.91 8.18
N GLU A 373 -15.00 -13.44 8.41
CA GLU A 373 -15.84 -12.83 7.38
C GLU A 373 -15.18 -11.58 6.77
N GLN A 374 -14.50 -10.77 7.58
CA GLN A 374 -13.73 -9.62 7.09
C GLN A 374 -12.47 -10.03 6.31
N VAL A 375 -11.77 -11.09 6.73
CA VAL A 375 -10.65 -11.65 5.94
C VAL A 375 -11.13 -12.12 4.57
N LEU A 376 -12.28 -12.80 4.51
CA LEU A 376 -12.90 -13.25 3.26
C LEU A 376 -13.40 -12.09 2.40
N HIS A 377 -13.92 -11.03 3.02
CA HIS A 377 -14.30 -9.81 2.30
C HIS A 377 -13.07 -9.15 1.66
N TRP A 378 -12.00 -8.95 2.44
CA TRP A 378 -10.74 -8.40 1.94
C TRP A 378 -10.14 -9.25 0.80
N GLN A 379 -10.11 -10.58 0.97
CA GLN A 379 -9.63 -11.50 -0.06
C GLN A 379 -10.39 -11.33 -1.38
N ARG A 380 -11.72 -11.22 -1.32
CA ARG A 380 -12.58 -11.13 -2.51
C ARG A 380 -12.49 -9.78 -3.20
N ASN A 381 -12.42 -8.71 -2.43
CA ASN A 381 -12.66 -7.36 -2.94
C ASN A 381 -11.40 -6.50 -3.02
N HIS A 382 -10.42 -6.70 -2.14
CA HIS A 382 -9.37 -5.70 -1.91
C HIS A 382 -7.93 -6.24 -2.01
N ARG A 383 -7.69 -7.54 -1.83
CA ARG A 383 -6.33 -8.11 -1.86
C ARG A 383 -5.59 -7.84 -3.17
N ALA A 384 -6.31 -7.78 -4.29
CA ALA A 384 -5.72 -7.51 -5.61
C ALA A 384 -5.44 -6.01 -5.87
N ALA A 385 -5.90 -5.12 -4.99
CA ALA A 385 -5.54 -3.72 -5.06
C ALA A 385 -4.04 -3.54 -4.80
N LEU A 386 -3.34 -2.86 -5.72
CA LEU A 386 -1.93 -2.52 -5.56
C LEU A 386 -1.68 -1.69 -4.30
N CYS A 387 -2.63 -0.82 -3.94
CA CYS A 387 -2.63 -0.09 -2.67
C CYS A 387 -4.02 0.47 -2.34
N PRO A 388 -4.40 0.56 -1.05
CA PRO A 388 -5.52 1.40 -0.65
C PRO A 388 -5.16 2.88 -0.87
N ARG A 389 -6.16 3.70 -1.20
CA ARG A 389 -6.00 5.14 -1.38
C ARG A 389 -6.22 5.85 -0.04
N ILE A 390 -5.21 6.56 0.43
CA ILE A 390 -5.25 7.29 1.70
C ILE A 390 -5.38 8.78 1.38
N THR A 391 -6.40 9.41 1.97
CA THR A 391 -6.57 10.86 1.96
C THR A 391 -6.49 11.39 3.38
N VAL A 392 -5.71 12.45 3.61
CA VAL A 392 -5.58 13.09 4.92
C VAL A 392 -6.04 14.54 4.84
N HIS A 393 -7.00 14.89 5.70
CA HIS A 393 -7.53 16.25 5.82
C HIS A 393 -7.11 16.88 7.16
N PRO A 394 -6.84 18.19 7.20
CA PRO A 394 -6.73 18.92 8.46
C PRO A 394 -8.04 18.88 9.25
N LEU A 395 -7.98 18.68 10.56
CA LEU A 395 -9.16 18.58 11.43
C LEU A 395 -9.84 19.94 11.66
N ALA A 396 -9.11 21.05 11.48
CA ALA A 396 -9.61 22.42 11.64
C ALA A 396 -10.63 22.85 10.56
N CYS A 397 -10.74 22.11 9.45
CA CYS A 397 -11.73 22.38 8.42
C CYS A 397 -13.11 21.89 8.90
N GLY A 398 -13.99 22.84 9.22
CA GLY A 398 -15.32 22.61 9.82
C GLY A 398 -16.37 21.98 8.90
N ASP A 399 -15.98 21.06 8.02
CA ASP A 399 -16.88 20.33 7.13
C ASP A 399 -17.00 18.85 7.54
N PRO A 400 -18.22 18.29 7.60
CA PRO A 400 -18.42 16.86 7.44
C PRO A 400 -18.21 16.53 5.95
N ALA A 401 -16.96 16.60 5.47
CA ALA A 401 -16.68 16.26 4.08
C ALA A 401 -17.09 14.81 3.83
N SER A 402 -17.95 14.63 2.83
CA SER A 402 -18.55 13.37 2.40
C SER A 402 -17.50 12.26 2.38
N THR A 403 -17.59 11.34 3.34
CA THR A 403 -16.98 10.03 3.18
C THR A 403 -17.64 9.40 1.97
N ALA A 404 -16.86 9.04 0.95
CA ALA A 404 -17.33 8.05 -0.01
C ALA A 404 -17.89 6.87 0.80
N ASP A 405 -19.10 6.41 0.49
CA ASP A 405 -19.76 5.31 1.19
C ASP A 405 -18.78 4.12 1.26
N GLY A 406 -18.35 3.74 2.47
CA GLY A 406 -17.47 2.58 2.71
C GLY A 406 -16.00 2.86 3.05
N ALA A 407 -15.52 4.12 3.02
CA ALA A 407 -14.14 4.42 3.42
C ALA A 407 -13.90 4.21 4.95
N HIS A 408 -12.74 3.65 5.31
CA HIS A 408 -12.33 3.52 6.71
C HIS A 408 -11.73 4.83 7.21
N VAL A 409 -12.28 5.41 8.27
CA VAL A 409 -11.85 6.73 8.78
C VAL A 409 -11.20 6.62 10.15
N PHE A 410 -10.01 7.20 10.28
CA PHE A 410 -9.26 7.34 11.53
C PHE A 410 -9.12 8.83 11.86
N VAL A 411 -9.61 9.23 13.03
CA VAL A 411 -9.52 10.62 13.51
C VAL A 411 -8.36 10.72 14.49
N LYS A 412 -7.42 11.61 14.18
CA LYS A 412 -6.24 11.91 14.99
C LYS A 412 -6.39 13.30 15.62
N GLN A 413 -5.34 13.87 16.20
CA GLN A 413 -5.42 15.17 16.89
C GLN A 413 -5.53 16.33 15.91
N HIS A 414 -4.72 16.30 14.87
CA HIS A 414 -4.59 17.36 13.86
C HIS A 414 -5.24 16.97 12.54
N THR A 415 -5.41 15.67 12.28
CA THR A 415 -5.87 15.19 10.98
C THR A 415 -6.99 14.15 11.07
N ARG A 416 -7.72 14.03 9.95
CA ARG A 416 -8.61 12.91 9.66
C ARG A 416 -8.03 12.14 8.48
N VAL A 417 -7.74 10.85 8.69
CA VAL A 417 -7.21 9.94 7.68
C VAL A 417 -8.34 9.07 7.18
N ALA A 418 -8.68 9.17 5.89
CA ALA A 418 -9.63 8.30 5.22
C ALA A 418 -8.89 7.31 4.32
N ILE A 419 -9.23 6.02 4.43
CA ILE A 419 -8.67 4.94 3.65
C ILE A 419 -9.78 4.35 2.79
N ASP A 420 -9.66 4.56 1.49
CA ASP A 420 -10.51 3.96 0.47
C ASP A 420 -9.87 2.65 -0.03
N TRP A 421 -10.67 1.60 -0.08
CA TRP A 421 -10.24 0.26 -0.48
C TRP A 421 -10.82 -0.03 -1.86
N PRO A 422 -10.07 0.24 -2.95
CA PRO A 422 -10.58 0.03 -4.28
C PRO A 422 -10.95 -1.45 -4.45
N ILE A 423 -12.11 -1.69 -5.07
CA ILE A 423 -12.55 -3.02 -5.42
C ILE A 423 -11.88 -3.38 -6.73
N ILE A 424 -10.85 -4.22 -6.66
CA ILE A 424 -10.25 -4.80 -7.86
C ILE A 424 -10.68 -6.27 -7.88
N PRO A 425 -11.57 -6.68 -8.80
CA PRO A 425 -11.87 -8.09 -9.02
C PRO A 425 -10.56 -8.86 -9.19
N GLY A 426 -10.39 -9.94 -8.43
CA GLY A 426 -9.11 -10.47 -7.89
C GLY A 426 -8.02 -10.95 -8.85
N THR A 427 -7.76 -10.25 -9.94
CA THR A 427 -7.38 -10.93 -11.17
C THR A 427 -6.65 -9.99 -12.15
N ALA A 428 -6.70 -8.68 -11.91
CA ALA A 428 -5.61 -7.75 -12.28
C ALA A 428 -4.26 -8.14 -11.63
N ALA A 429 -4.28 -8.95 -10.56
CA ALA A 429 -3.09 -9.41 -9.84
C ALA A 429 -2.20 -10.42 -10.62
N LEU A 430 -2.69 -11.02 -11.71
CA LEU A 430 -1.91 -12.01 -12.48
C LEU A 430 -0.81 -11.39 -13.37
N HIS A 431 -0.82 -10.07 -13.60
CA HIS A 431 0.28 -9.39 -14.32
C HIS A 431 1.38 -8.84 -13.40
N ALA A 432 1.15 -8.71 -12.10
CA ALA A 432 2.14 -8.16 -11.17
C ALA A 432 3.22 -9.16 -10.74
N HIS A 433 2.98 -10.48 -10.88
CA HIS A 433 3.94 -11.51 -10.49
C HIS A 433 4.79 -12.08 -11.65
N HIS A 434 4.50 -11.74 -12.91
CA HIS A 434 5.27 -12.28 -14.05
C HIS A 434 6.37 -11.34 -14.57
N ASN A 435 6.46 -10.10 -14.09
CA ASN A 435 7.44 -9.12 -14.59
C ASN A 435 8.65 -8.86 -13.65
N ALA A 436 8.71 -9.50 -12.48
CA ALA A 436 9.82 -9.30 -11.55
C ALA A 436 11.09 -10.09 -11.91
N ASP A 437 10.99 -11.17 -12.70
CA ASP A 437 12.10 -12.10 -12.95
C ASP A 437 12.74 -12.04 -14.35
N GLN A 438 12.33 -11.12 -15.25
CA GLN A 438 12.85 -11.11 -16.64
C GLN A 438 13.23 -9.75 -17.25
N LEU A 439 13.54 -8.71 -16.48
CA LEU A 439 14.08 -7.46 -17.05
C LEU A 439 15.45 -7.08 -16.47
N GLY A 440 16.37 -8.05 -16.52
CA GLY A 440 17.79 -7.75 -16.62
C GLY A 440 18.15 -7.36 -18.06
N GLY A 441 18.18 -6.06 -18.36
CA GLY A 441 18.83 -5.56 -19.57
C GLY A 441 18.22 -4.28 -20.11
N ARG A 442 19.00 -3.18 -19.96
CA ARG A 442 19.10 -1.95 -20.77
C ARG A 442 17.82 -1.53 -21.50
N HIS A 443 17.36 -0.28 -21.34
CA HIS A 443 17.04 0.58 -22.49
C HIS A 443 16.78 2.01 -22.03
N ASP A 444 17.82 2.84 -22.12
CA ASP A 444 17.66 4.26 -22.44
C ASP A 444 18.12 4.40 -23.89
N ALA A 445 17.19 4.16 -24.80
CA ALA A 445 17.32 4.46 -26.21
C ALA A 445 15.91 4.81 -26.67
N ALA A 446 15.75 5.97 -27.29
CA ALA A 446 14.52 6.37 -27.97
C ALA A 446 13.90 5.14 -28.66
N LEU A 447 12.65 4.83 -28.31
CA LEU A 447 11.93 3.70 -28.90
C LEU A 447 12.08 3.82 -30.43
N PRO A 448 12.73 2.84 -31.10
CA PRO A 448 12.78 2.89 -32.54
C PRO A 448 11.34 2.85 -33.03
N LEU A 449 10.98 3.75 -33.96
CA LEU A 449 9.76 3.62 -34.74
C LEU A 449 9.82 2.26 -35.42
N VAL A 450 9.14 1.28 -34.83
CA VAL A 450 8.97 -0.05 -35.43
C VAL A 450 8.06 0.17 -36.63
N GLU A 451 8.55 -0.10 -37.84
CA GLU A 451 7.66 -0.24 -39.00
C GLU A 451 6.60 -1.29 -38.65
N VAL A 452 5.35 -0.84 -38.51
CA VAL A 452 4.20 -1.73 -38.34
C VAL A 452 4.04 -2.49 -39.65
N ARG A 453 4.55 -3.73 -39.70
CA ARG A 453 4.25 -4.64 -40.80
C ARG A 453 2.80 -5.09 -40.65
N GLU A 454 1.98 -4.77 -41.64
CA GLU A 454 0.64 -5.34 -41.81
C GLU A 454 0.67 -6.86 -41.60
N PRO A 455 -0.24 -7.45 -40.80
CA PRO A 455 -0.20 -8.86 -40.49
C PRO A 455 -0.32 -9.71 -41.77
N ARG A 456 0.49 -10.78 -41.86
CA ARG A 456 0.35 -11.81 -42.91
C ARG A 456 -1.06 -12.41 -42.84
N ASP A 457 -1.67 -12.66 -44.00
CA ASP A 457 -3.08 -12.99 -44.26
C ASP A 457 -3.62 -14.31 -43.66
N HIS A 458 -3.00 -14.84 -42.61
CA HIS A 458 -3.27 -16.16 -42.02
C HIS A 458 -3.49 -16.14 -40.50
N ARG A 459 -3.73 -14.97 -39.89
CA ARG A 459 -4.08 -14.87 -38.46
C ARG A 459 -5.60 -14.88 -38.30
N SER A 460 -6.12 -15.71 -37.39
CA SER A 460 -7.53 -15.69 -37.01
C SER A 460 -7.89 -14.31 -36.45
N ARG A 461 -8.98 -13.72 -36.95
CA ARG A 461 -9.57 -12.49 -36.42
C ARG A 461 -10.66 -12.88 -35.43
N SER A 462 -10.69 -12.22 -34.28
CA SER A 462 -11.77 -12.38 -33.30
C SER A 462 -12.66 -11.14 -33.28
N ILE A 463 -13.95 -11.34 -33.09
CA ILE A 463 -14.90 -10.26 -32.80
C ILE A 463 -14.69 -9.82 -31.35
N ILE A 464 -14.59 -8.52 -31.09
CA ILE A 464 -14.52 -7.98 -29.71
C ILE A 464 -15.89 -7.41 -29.35
N GLY A 465 -16.51 -7.95 -28.30
CA GLY A 465 -17.74 -7.39 -27.72
C GLY A 465 -17.48 -6.83 -26.33
N ALA A 466 -18.03 -5.67 -25.99
CA ALA A 466 -17.96 -5.07 -24.67
C ALA A 466 -19.33 -5.17 -23.97
N HIS A 467 -19.34 -5.53 -22.69
CA HIS A 467 -20.55 -5.74 -21.89
C HIS A 467 -20.46 -5.00 -20.56
N LEU A 468 -21.51 -4.27 -20.19
CA LEU A 468 -21.57 -3.50 -18.97
C LEU A 468 -22.21 -4.30 -17.84
N VAL A 469 -21.45 -4.52 -16.77
CA VAL A 469 -21.91 -5.16 -15.53
C VAL A 469 -22.22 -4.07 -14.51
N LEU A 470 -23.42 -3.52 -14.59
CA LEU A 470 -23.88 -2.48 -13.68
C LEU A 470 -24.52 -3.10 -12.44
N LEU A 471 -23.91 -2.91 -11.27
CA LEU A 471 -24.38 -3.44 -10.00
C LEU A 471 -24.96 -2.33 -9.11
N ARG A 472 -26.12 -2.58 -8.51
CA ARG A 472 -26.77 -1.72 -7.53
C ARG A 472 -27.43 -2.59 -6.46
N ASP A 473 -27.06 -2.40 -5.20
CA ASP A 473 -27.63 -3.13 -4.04
C ASP A 473 -27.64 -4.67 -4.21
N GLY A 474 -26.57 -5.23 -4.79
CA GLY A 474 -26.45 -6.68 -5.03
C GLY A 474 -27.23 -7.21 -6.23
N ALA A 475 -27.91 -6.34 -6.98
CA ALA A 475 -28.61 -6.66 -8.21
C ALA A 475 -27.87 -6.15 -9.45
N VAL A 476 -27.98 -6.87 -10.57
CA VAL A 476 -27.37 -6.54 -11.86
C VAL A 476 -28.40 -6.01 -12.84
N LEU A 477 -28.05 -4.97 -13.60
CA LEU A 477 -28.90 -4.44 -14.66
C LEU A 477 -28.94 -5.41 -15.84
N LEU A 478 -30.14 -5.84 -16.23
CA LEU A 478 -30.38 -6.58 -17.47
C LEU A 478 -31.44 -5.88 -18.31
N GLY A 479 -31.29 -5.97 -19.62
CA GLY A 479 -32.20 -5.46 -20.63
C GLY A 479 -32.94 -6.60 -21.31
N LYS A 480 -34.25 -6.49 -21.46
CA LYS A 480 -35.05 -7.46 -22.20
C LYS A 480 -35.01 -7.12 -23.68
N ARG A 481 -34.30 -7.93 -24.47
CA ARG A 481 -34.14 -7.73 -25.90
C ARG A 481 -35.48 -7.73 -26.62
N HIS A 482 -35.64 -6.85 -27.61
CA HIS A 482 -36.88 -6.70 -28.35
C HIS A 482 -37.28 -8.02 -29.05
N PRO A 483 -38.58 -8.36 -29.16
CA PRO A 483 -39.03 -9.61 -29.80
C PRO A 483 -38.58 -9.80 -31.25
N ASN A 484 -38.28 -8.70 -31.94
CA ASN A 484 -37.79 -8.72 -33.33
C ASN A 484 -36.25 -8.68 -33.43
N SER A 485 -35.52 -8.76 -32.31
CA SER A 485 -34.06 -8.75 -32.31
C SER A 485 -33.50 -9.95 -33.09
N ALA A 486 -32.52 -9.70 -33.97
CA ALA A 486 -31.86 -10.74 -34.75
C ALA A 486 -31.07 -11.73 -33.87
N PHE A 487 -30.60 -11.28 -32.70
CA PHE A 487 -29.92 -12.10 -31.70
C PHE A 487 -30.78 -12.20 -30.43
N ALA A 488 -30.98 -13.41 -29.92
CA ALA A 488 -31.68 -13.70 -28.66
C ALA A 488 -32.96 -12.88 -28.40
N PRO A 489 -34.00 -12.99 -29.27
CA PRO A 489 -35.24 -12.22 -29.13
C PRO A 489 -36.00 -12.57 -27.83
N SER A 490 -36.54 -11.56 -27.16
CA SER A 490 -37.26 -11.69 -25.88
C SER A 490 -36.45 -12.29 -24.72
N THR A 491 -35.12 -12.25 -24.81
CA THR A 491 -34.18 -12.78 -23.81
C THR A 491 -33.50 -11.63 -23.05
N TRP A 492 -33.23 -11.82 -21.76
CA TRP A 492 -32.51 -10.86 -20.93
C TRP A 492 -30.99 -10.89 -21.21
N HIS A 493 -30.39 -9.70 -21.30
CA HIS A 493 -28.98 -9.52 -21.62
C HIS A 493 -28.37 -8.32 -20.88
N LEU A 494 -27.04 -8.25 -20.79
CA LEU A 494 -26.35 -7.03 -20.32
C LEU A 494 -26.43 -5.93 -21.39
N PRO A 495 -26.32 -4.65 -21.03
CA PRO A 495 -25.98 -3.61 -22.00
C PRO A 495 -24.66 -3.97 -22.68
N ALA A 496 -24.63 -4.02 -24.01
CA ALA A 496 -23.50 -4.58 -24.72
C ALA A 496 -23.45 -4.23 -26.20
N GLY A 497 -22.24 -4.01 -26.71
CA GLY A 497 -22.04 -3.76 -28.14
C GLY A 497 -20.69 -4.20 -28.64
N HIS A 498 -20.42 -3.86 -29.90
CA HIS A 498 -19.24 -4.32 -30.62
C HIS A 498 -18.22 -3.20 -30.75
N ARG A 499 -16.94 -3.57 -30.60
CA ARG A 499 -15.87 -2.61 -30.84
C ARG A 499 -15.82 -2.26 -32.33
N GLU A 500 -15.90 -0.98 -32.63
CA GLU A 500 -15.72 -0.43 -33.96
C GLU A 500 -14.23 -0.35 -34.35
N ASP A 501 -13.98 0.04 -35.60
CA ASP A 501 -12.63 0.28 -36.10
C ASP A 501 -12.04 1.54 -35.43
N MET A 502 -10.76 1.47 -35.05
CA MET A 502 -9.99 2.58 -34.48
C MET A 502 -10.45 3.08 -33.09
N GLU A 503 -11.19 2.28 -32.32
CA GLU A 503 -11.47 2.56 -30.90
C GLU A 503 -10.88 1.51 -29.93
N SER A 504 -10.74 1.89 -28.66
CA SER A 504 -10.38 0.96 -27.58
C SER A 504 -11.62 0.22 -27.06
N ALA A 505 -11.45 -0.93 -26.41
CA ALA A 505 -12.58 -1.65 -25.80
C ALA A 505 -13.25 -0.87 -24.65
N VAL A 506 -12.49 -0.01 -23.95
CA VAL A 506 -13.00 0.86 -22.89
C VAL A 506 -13.84 1.98 -23.50
N THR A 507 -13.34 2.61 -24.56
CA THR A 507 -14.06 3.63 -25.32
C THR A 507 -15.35 3.08 -25.92
N CYS A 508 -15.29 1.88 -26.51
CA CYS A 508 -16.47 1.12 -26.94
C CYS A 508 -17.48 0.99 -25.80
N MET A 509 -17.04 0.55 -24.62
CA MET A 509 -17.97 0.32 -23.50
C MET A 509 -18.62 1.62 -23.02
N VAL A 510 -17.87 2.73 -22.94
CA VAL A 510 -18.44 4.04 -22.56
C VAL A 510 -19.47 4.49 -23.58
N ARG A 511 -19.17 4.36 -24.88
CA ARG A 511 -20.08 4.71 -25.97
C ARG A 511 -21.37 3.91 -25.91
N GLU A 512 -21.27 2.58 -25.85
CA GLU A 512 -22.42 1.67 -25.81
C GLU A 512 -23.27 1.87 -24.54
N ALA A 513 -22.64 2.15 -23.39
CA ALA A 513 -23.36 2.48 -22.17
C ALA A 513 -24.20 3.77 -22.33
N GLU A 514 -23.65 4.81 -22.95
CA GLU A 514 -24.39 6.05 -23.20
C GLU A 514 -25.48 5.85 -24.26
N GLU A 515 -25.19 5.14 -25.36
CA GLU A 515 -26.11 4.89 -26.47
C GLU A 515 -27.31 4.04 -26.04
N GLU A 516 -27.10 2.89 -25.38
CA GLU A 516 -28.18 1.97 -25.04
C GLU A 516 -28.97 2.37 -23.79
N THR A 517 -28.28 2.96 -22.80
CA THR A 517 -28.84 3.18 -21.45
C THR A 517 -28.90 4.65 -21.04
N GLY A 518 -28.19 5.54 -21.73
CA GLY A 518 -28.06 6.96 -21.35
C GLY A 518 -27.12 7.23 -20.18
N LEU A 519 -26.38 6.22 -19.71
CA LEU A 519 -25.45 6.34 -18.60
C LEU A 519 -24.14 6.95 -19.05
N ARG A 520 -23.64 7.93 -18.30
CA ARG A 520 -22.33 8.53 -18.53
C ARG A 520 -21.31 7.95 -17.56
N ILE A 521 -20.27 7.33 -18.10
CA ILE A 521 -19.23 6.63 -17.33
C ILE A 521 -17.86 7.18 -17.74
N PRO A 522 -17.08 7.77 -16.82
CA PRO A 522 -15.70 8.13 -17.11
C PRO A 522 -14.86 6.89 -17.45
N GLU A 523 -14.00 6.96 -18.48
CA GLU A 523 -13.18 5.80 -18.89
C GLU A 523 -12.32 5.26 -17.74
N GLY A 524 -11.79 6.13 -16.87
CA GLY A 524 -10.99 5.75 -15.71
C GLY A 524 -11.76 5.04 -14.58
N ASP A 525 -13.09 5.05 -14.65
CA ASP A 525 -13.97 4.40 -13.68
C ASP A 525 -14.44 3.01 -14.14
N LEU A 526 -14.10 2.58 -15.37
CA LEU A 526 -14.39 1.23 -15.86
C LEU A 526 -13.27 0.25 -15.52
N SER A 527 -13.62 -0.82 -14.82
CA SER A 527 -12.72 -1.95 -14.55
C SER A 527 -13.13 -3.17 -15.35
N LEU A 528 -12.19 -3.82 -16.03
CA LEU A 528 -12.43 -5.12 -16.67
C LEU A 528 -12.62 -6.18 -15.58
N VAL A 529 -13.78 -6.85 -15.59
CA VAL A 529 -14.16 -7.83 -14.56
C VAL A 529 -14.27 -9.27 -15.07
N HIS A 530 -14.35 -9.46 -16.40
CA HIS A 530 -14.33 -10.79 -17.01
C HIS A 530 -13.97 -10.71 -18.51
N VAL A 531 -13.43 -11.81 -19.03
CA VAL A 531 -13.10 -12.08 -20.42
C VAL A 531 -13.67 -13.44 -20.77
N LEU A 532 -14.60 -13.47 -21.71
CA LEU A 532 -15.17 -14.70 -22.24
C LEU A 532 -14.58 -14.98 -23.62
N ASP A 533 -13.91 -16.12 -23.77
CA ASP A 533 -13.49 -16.61 -25.09
C ASP A 533 -14.57 -17.56 -25.62
N LEU A 534 -15.36 -17.07 -26.57
CA LEU A 534 -16.59 -17.69 -27.03
C LEU A 534 -16.46 -18.14 -28.48
N LEU A 535 -16.78 -19.40 -28.73
CA LEU A 535 -17.08 -19.90 -30.07
C LEU A 535 -18.57 -20.26 -30.14
N ASP A 536 -19.39 -19.35 -30.69
CA ASP A 536 -20.82 -19.58 -30.85
C ASP A 536 -21.07 -20.85 -31.70
N PRO A 537 -22.04 -21.71 -31.34
CA PRO A 537 -22.38 -22.89 -32.13
C PRO A 537 -22.67 -22.53 -33.59
N GLY A 538 -21.88 -23.09 -34.51
CA GLY A 538 -22.00 -22.84 -35.95
C GLY A 538 -21.23 -21.62 -36.48
N SER A 539 -20.57 -20.84 -35.62
CA SER A 539 -19.62 -19.80 -36.04
C SER A 539 -18.24 -20.41 -36.30
N THR A 540 -17.54 -19.89 -37.31
CA THR A 540 -16.10 -20.17 -37.54
C THR A 540 -15.20 -19.01 -37.07
N ILE A 541 -15.81 -17.93 -36.57
CA ILE A 541 -15.12 -16.73 -36.09
C ILE A 541 -15.28 -16.68 -34.57
N PRO A 542 -14.19 -16.77 -33.79
CA PRO A 542 -14.25 -16.65 -32.34
C PRO A 542 -14.57 -15.22 -31.90
N ARG A 543 -15.15 -15.09 -30.70
CA ARG A 543 -15.49 -13.82 -30.07
C ARG A 543 -14.80 -13.72 -28.71
N ILE A 544 -14.23 -12.56 -28.43
CA ILE A 544 -13.79 -12.17 -27.10
C ILE A 544 -14.82 -11.21 -26.52
N GLY A 545 -15.56 -11.67 -25.52
CA GLY A 545 -16.46 -10.85 -24.72
C GLY A 545 -15.70 -10.22 -23.55
N LEU A 546 -15.53 -8.91 -23.55
CA LEU A 546 -14.96 -8.14 -22.45
C LEU A 546 -16.11 -7.61 -21.59
N PHE A 547 -16.05 -7.82 -20.28
CA PHE A 547 -17.07 -7.39 -19.34
C PHE A 547 -16.47 -6.34 -18.41
N PHE A 548 -17.10 -5.18 -18.31
CA PHE A 548 -16.62 -4.06 -17.51
C PHE A 548 -17.62 -3.69 -16.41
N ALA A 549 -17.13 -3.36 -15.23
CA ALA A 549 -17.93 -2.81 -14.15
C ALA A 549 -17.46 -1.39 -13.83
N PRO A 550 -18.39 -0.41 -13.74
CA PRO A 550 -18.05 0.95 -13.33
C PRO A 550 -17.94 1.07 -11.80
N SER A 551 -16.96 1.84 -11.31
CA SER A 551 -16.89 2.32 -9.91
C SER A 551 -17.83 3.49 -9.65
N ARG A 552 -18.12 4.29 -10.69
CA ARG A 552 -19.02 5.44 -10.67
C ARG A 552 -19.67 5.64 -12.03
N TRP A 553 -20.91 6.16 -12.03
CA TRP A 553 -21.61 6.59 -13.24
C TRP A 553 -22.57 7.74 -12.93
N GLU A 554 -23.06 8.41 -13.97
CA GLU A 554 -24.07 9.45 -13.88
C GLU A 554 -25.32 9.07 -14.70
N GLY A 555 -26.48 9.34 -14.13
CA GLY A 555 -27.78 9.06 -14.75
C GLY A 555 -28.45 7.79 -14.25
N GLU A 556 -29.68 7.56 -14.72
CA GLU A 556 -30.45 6.35 -14.48
C GLU A 556 -30.63 5.60 -15.80
N PRO A 557 -30.63 4.24 -15.80
CA PRO A 557 -30.80 3.46 -17.02
C PRO A 557 -32.17 3.73 -17.66
N LEU A 558 -32.16 4.16 -18.91
CA LEU A 558 -33.35 4.42 -19.71
C LEU A 558 -33.27 3.66 -21.03
N VAL A 559 -34.40 3.23 -21.56
CA VAL A 559 -34.45 2.62 -22.90
C VAL A 559 -34.24 3.72 -23.93
N ARG A 560 -33.03 3.79 -24.50
CA ARG A 560 -32.68 4.74 -25.56
C ARG A 560 -32.94 4.19 -26.96
N GLU A 561 -32.79 2.87 -27.12
CA GLU A 561 -33.00 2.13 -28.36
C GLU A 561 -34.17 1.13 -28.22
N PRO A 562 -35.42 1.61 -28.30
CA PRO A 562 -36.62 0.77 -28.09
C PRO A 562 -36.77 -0.38 -29.09
N GLU A 563 -36.10 -0.30 -30.24
CA GLU A 563 -36.02 -1.33 -31.27
C GLU A 563 -35.07 -2.49 -30.89
N CYS A 564 -34.11 -2.23 -30.00
CA CYS A 564 -33.12 -3.20 -29.53
C CYS A 564 -33.52 -3.79 -28.17
N CYS A 565 -34.02 -2.95 -27.25
CA CYS A 565 -34.34 -3.29 -25.87
C CYS A 565 -35.72 -2.74 -25.47
N THR A 566 -36.53 -3.54 -24.77
CA THR A 566 -37.90 -3.15 -24.37
C THR A 566 -37.99 -2.63 -22.94
N GLU A 567 -37.10 -3.07 -22.06
CA GLU A 567 -37.05 -2.64 -20.66
C GLU A 567 -35.67 -2.92 -20.06
N TRP A 568 -35.24 -2.05 -19.13
CA TRP A 568 -34.09 -2.25 -18.25
C TRP A 568 -34.56 -2.52 -16.83
N ARG A 569 -34.01 -3.54 -16.17
CA ARG A 569 -34.37 -3.90 -14.79
C ARG A 569 -33.18 -4.49 -14.03
N PHE A 570 -33.08 -4.15 -12.74
CA PHE A 570 -32.14 -4.78 -11.82
C PHE A 570 -32.69 -6.11 -11.29
N TRP A 571 -31.86 -7.15 -11.35
CA TRP A 571 -32.17 -8.51 -10.90
C TRP A 571 -31.12 -9.00 -9.89
N PRO A 572 -31.51 -9.65 -8.77
CA PRO A 572 -30.54 -10.27 -7.86
C PRO A 572 -29.64 -11.26 -8.58
N LEU A 573 -28.34 -11.25 -8.28
CA LEU A 573 -27.38 -12.15 -8.93
C LEU A 573 -27.65 -13.64 -8.68
N ASP A 574 -28.33 -13.97 -7.58
CA ASP A 574 -28.75 -15.32 -7.20
C ASP A 574 -30.14 -15.71 -7.75
N ASP A 575 -30.86 -14.77 -8.38
CA ASP A 575 -32.21 -14.97 -8.95
C ASP A 575 -32.38 -14.21 -10.28
N LEU A 576 -31.55 -14.57 -11.26
CA LEU A 576 -31.59 -13.99 -12.60
C LEU A 576 -32.82 -14.45 -13.38
N PRO A 577 -33.44 -13.59 -14.20
CA PRO A 577 -34.67 -13.90 -14.92
C PRO A 577 -34.46 -14.96 -15.99
N GLU A 578 -35.54 -15.60 -16.44
CA GLU A 578 -35.52 -16.52 -17.59
C GLU A 578 -36.45 -16.05 -18.72
N PRO A 579 -36.04 -16.16 -19.99
CA PRO A 579 -34.73 -16.64 -20.44
C PRO A 579 -33.65 -15.53 -20.35
N THR A 580 -32.44 -15.88 -19.89
CA THR A 580 -31.23 -15.01 -20.00
C THR A 580 -30.26 -15.59 -21.03
N VAL A 581 -29.56 -14.74 -21.77
CA VAL A 581 -28.54 -15.16 -22.75
C VAL A 581 -27.49 -16.03 -22.05
N GLU A 582 -27.23 -17.21 -22.62
CA GLU A 582 -26.44 -18.26 -21.97
C GLU A 582 -25.06 -17.77 -21.54
N TYR A 583 -24.34 -17.09 -22.45
CA TYR A 583 -23.00 -16.59 -22.13
C TYR A 583 -23.01 -15.45 -21.11
N THR A 584 -24.10 -14.67 -21.02
CA THR A 584 -24.27 -13.67 -19.96
C THR A 584 -24.39 -14.33 -18.61
N ARG A 585 -25.19 -15.40 -18.52
CA ARG A 585 -25.33 -16.18 -17.28
C ARG A 585 -23.99 -16.80 -16.88
N VAL A 586 -23.29 -17.43 -17.83
CA VAL A 586 -21.94 -17.99 -17.60
C VAL A 586 -20.96 -16.92 -17.12
N ALA A 587 -20.95 -15.75 -17.74
CA ALA A 587 -20.08 -14.65 -17.34
C ALA A 587 -20.43 -14.11 -15.95
N LEU A 588 -21.70 -13.86 -15.64
CA LEU A 588 -22.13 -13.37 -14.32
C LEU A 588 -21.85 -14.39 -13.20
N ASP A 589 -22.04 -15.68 -13.49
CA ASP A 589 -21.66 -16.79 -12.60
C ASP A 589 -20.14 -16.86 -12.39
N ALA A 590 -19.36 -16.61 -13.45
CA ALA A 590 -17.90 -16.58 -13.35
C ALA A 590 -17.42 -15.35 -12.57
N ILE A 591 -18.02 -14.19 -12.79
CA ILE A 591 -17.77 -12.93 -12.08
C ILE A 591 -18.08 -13.08 -10.59
N SER A 592 -19.21 -13.68 -10.23
CA SER A 592 -19.59 -13.90 -8.82
C SER A 592 -18.62 -14.83 -8.07
N ARG A 593 -17.94 -15.72 -8.80
CA ARG A 593 -16.86 -16.57 -8.29
C ARG A 593 -15.46 -15.96 -8.40
N GLY A 594 -15.34 -14.74 -8.93
CA GLY A 594 -14.06 -14.05 -9.11
C GLY A 594 -13.17 -14.61 -10.23
N SER A 595 -13.73 -15.35 -11.20
CA SER A 595 -12.99 -15.83 -12.37
C SER A 595 -12.91 -14.74 -13.44
N LEU A 596 -11.71 -14.44 -13.94
CA LEU A 596 -11.55 -13.51 -15.08
C LEU A 596 -11.82 -14.12 -16.42
N TYR A 597 -11.70 -15.43 -16.54
CA TYR A 597 -11.64 -16.05 -17.85
C TYR A 597 -12.52 -17.28 -17.87
N ALA A 598 -13.28 -17.42 -18.95
CA ALA A 598 -13.97 -18.65 -19.25
C ALA A 598 -13.94 -18.91 -20.76
N PRO A 599 -13.54 -20.13 -21.20
CA PRO A 599 -13.81 -20.59 -22.54
C PRO A 599 -15.23 -21.15 -22.62
N MET A 600 -15.95 -20.85 -23.70
CA MET A 600 -17.28 -21.37 -23.96
C MET A 600 -17.43 -21.77 -25.44
N GLY A 601 -18.00 -22.95 -25.69
CA GLY A 601 -18.22 -23.45 -27.05
C GLY A 601 -16.99 -24.05 -27.74
N TRP A 602 -15.85 -24.13 -27.03
CA TRP A 602 -14.64 -24.81 -27.48
C TRP A 602 -14.71 -26.30 -27.13
N SER A 603 -14.50 -27.18 -28.12
CA SER A 603 -14.53 -28.65 -27.99
C SER A 603 -13.15 -29.25 -27.74
#